data_AF-A0A2G9PUU2-F1
#
_entry.id   AF-A0A2G9PUU2-F1
#
_cell.length_a   1.000
_cell.length_b   1.000
_cell.length_c   1.000
_cell.angle_alpha   90.00
_cell.angle_beta   90.00
_cell.angle_gamma   90.00
#
_symmetry.space_group_name_H-M   'P 1'
#
loop_
_entity.id
_entity.type
_entity.pdbx_description
1 polymer ?
#
loop_
_entity_poly.entity_id
_entity_poly.type
_entity_poly.pdbx_seq_one_letter_code
_entity_poly.pdbx_strand_id
1 'polypeptide(L)'
;MAKCTFCGKEQDDYKGTFLMKNDGTSNYYCSMKCQKNHLKLKRDKRKIKWTEAFHTVREKRLAKEKERVEKVRKEKAEKKAGKKNSDKNDAKK
;
A
#
# COMPACT_ATOMS: atom_id res chain seq x y z
N MET A 1 -18.70 5.94 14.92
CA MET A 1 -17.26 6.20 14.67
C MET A 1 -17.01 6.56 13.22
N ALA A 2 -16.82 7.85 12.94
CA ALA A 2 -16.50 8.32 11.59
C ALA A 2 -15.00 8.18 11.27
N LYS A 3 -14.67 7.59 10.12
CA LYS A 3 -13.28 7.48 9.63
C LYS A 3 -12.86 8.72 8.88
N CYS A 4 -11.79 9.36 9.33
CA CYS A 4 -11.26 10.54 8.65
C CYS A 4 -10.71 10.16 7.27
N THR A 5 -11.21 10.81 6.22
CA THR A 5 -10.83 10.55 4.82
C THR A 5 -9.34 10.81 4.55
N PHE A 6 -8.71 11.66 5.37
CA PHE A 6 -7.31 12.05 5.23
C PHE A 6 -6.35 11.20 6.08
N CYS A 7 -6.54 11.15 7.40
CA CYS A 7 -5.60 10.45 8.28
C CYS A 7 -5.87 8.96 8.43
N GLY A 8 -7.10 8.50 8.14
CA GLY A 8 -7.55 7.12 8.32
C GLY A 8 -8.14 6.83 9.70
N LYS A 9 -7.78 7.64 10.71
CA LYS A 9 -8.10 7.36 12.10
C LYS A 9 -9.60 7.44 12.35
N GLU A 10 -10.09 6.52 13.16
CA GLU A 10 -11.43 6.58 13.75
C GLU A 10 -11.44 7.69 14.80
N GLN A 11 -12.53 8.45 14.84
CA GLN A 11 -12.70 9.54 15.78
C GLN A 11 -14.08 9.45 16.44
N ASP A 12 -14.13 9.97 17.67
CA ASP A 12 -15.36 10.12 18.43
C ASP A 12 -16.39 10.96 17.66
N ASP A 13 -17.65 10.53 17.73
CA ASP A 13 -18.72 11.02 16.84
C ASP A 13 -19.03 12.52 16.98
N TYR A 14 -18.57 13.17 18.06
CA TYR A 14 -18.82 14.58 18.36
C TYR A 14 -17.72 15.54 17.89
N LYS A 15 -16.67 15.06 17.21
CA LYS A 15 -15.55 15.90 16.75
C LYS A 15 -15.41 15.87 15.24
N GLY A 16 -14.95 16.98 14.66
CA GLY A 16 -14.58 17.07 13.25
C GLY A 16 -15.55 17.86 12.38
N THR A 17 -15.38 17.75 11.06
CA THR A 17 -16.16 18.51 10.08
C THR A 17 -16.41 17.66 8.85
N PHE A 18 -17.64 17.71 8.36
CA PHE A 18 -18.03 17.11 7.07
C PHE A 18 -17.95 18.16 5.98
N LEU A 19 -17.27 17.82 4.88
CA LEU A 19 -17.30 18.58 3.64
C LEU A 19 -18.07 17.77 2.60
N MET A 20 -19.23 18.27 2.22
CA MET A 20 -19.95 17.76 1.06
C MET A 20 -19.45 18.50 -0.18
N LYS A 21 -19.05 17.75 -1.21
CA LYS A 21 -18.73 18.31 -2.52
C LYS A 21 -19.97 18.35 -3.39
N ASN A 22 -19.94 19.17 -4.44
CA ASN A 22 -21.00 19.27 -5.44
C ASN A 22 -21.27 17.92 -6.14
N ASP A 23 -20.27 17.05 -6.21
CA ASP A 23 -20.39 15.70 -6.77
C ASP A 23 -21.17 14.71 -5.85
N GLY A 24 -21.70 15.18 -4.71
CA GLY A 24 -22.38 14.35 -3.71
C GLY A 24 -21.43 13.56 -2.78
N THR A 25 -20.12 13.59 -3.03
CA THR A 25 -19.15 12.91 -2.14
C THR A 25 -19.03 13.63 -0.80
N SER A 26 -19.24 12.92 0.31
CA SER A 26 -19.02 13.42 1.66
C SER A 26 -17.63 13.01 2.18
N ASN A 27 -16.83 14.02 2.54
CA ASN A 27 -15.52 13.83 3.14
C ASN A 27 -15.55 14.25 4.61
N TYR A 28 -15.22 13.33 5.51
CA TYR A 28 -15.10 13.62 6.92
C TYR A 28 -13.65 13.91 7.30
N TYR A 29 -13.43 14.98 8.07
CA TYR A 29 -12.12 15.32 8.62
C TYR A 29 -12.18 15.39 10.15
N CYS A 30 -11.25 14.71 10.81
CA CYS A 30 -11.15 14.74 12.27
C CYS A 30 -10.63 16.07 12.84
N SER A 31 -9.91 16.88 12.05
CA SER A 31 -9.36 18.17 12.50
C SER A 31 -9.10 19.12 11.34
N MET A 32 -8.95 20.42 11.66
CA MET A 32 -8.56 21.44 10.67
C MET A 32 -7.21 21.14 10.01
N LYS A 33 -6.30 20.41 10.68
CA LYS A 33 -5.02 19.98 10.09
C LYS A 33 -5.26 19.08 8.87
N CYS A 34 -6.15 18.11 9.01
CA CYS A 34 -6.54 17.19 7.94
C CYS A 34 -7.24 17.92 6.79
N GLN A 35 -8.17 18.82 7.11
CA GLN A 35 -8.89 19.63 6.13
C GLN A 35 -7.95 20.55 5.34
N LYS A 36 -7.08 21.33 6.01
CA LYS A 36 -6.12 22.23 5.35
C LYS A 36 -5.14 21.45 4.48
N ASN A 37 -4.68 20.29 4.96
CA ASN A 37 -3.73 19.49 4.23
C ASN A 37 -4.32 18.88 2.95
N HIS A 38 -5.60 18.51 2.98
CA HIS A 38 -6.31 17.99 1.82
C HIS A 38 -6.76 19.09 0.85
N LEU A 39 -7.39 20.17 1.34
CA LEU A 39 -8.00 21.19 0.49
C LEU A 39 -7.03 22.30 0.07
N LYS A 40 -6.29 22.88 1.01
CA LYS A 40 -5.39 24.02 0.73
C LYS A 40 -4.07 23.55 0.15
N LEU A 41 -3.46 22.57 0.79
CA LEU A 41 -2.12 22.09 0.44
C LEU A 41 -2.14 20.97 -0.60
N LYS A 42 -3.32 20.45 -0.95
CA LYS A 42 -3.55 19.38 -1.95
C LYS A 42 -2.58 18.19 -1.80
N ARG A 43 -2.19 17.85 -0.56
CA ARG A 43 -1.22 16.79 -0.34
C ARG A 43 -1.89 15.43 -0.39
N ASP A 44 -1.25 14.48 -1.05
CA ASP A 44 -1.68 13.09 -1.07
C ASP A 44 -1.46 12.42 0.29
N LYS A 45 -2.52 11.87 0.88
CA LYS A 45 -2.43 11.05 2.10
C LYS A 45 -1.41 9.92 1.97
N ARG A 46 -1.35 9.28 0.79
CA ARG A 46 -0.44 8.15 0.50
C ARG A 46 1.05 8.51 0.58
N LYS A 47 1.42 9.79 0.53
CA LYS A 47 2.81 10.26 0.60
C LYS A 47 3.18 10.77 2.00
N ILE A 48 2.20 10.90 2.90
CA ILE A 48 2.40 11.53 4.21
C ILE A 48 2.57 10.45 5.29
N LYS A 49 3.78 10.44 5.86
CA LYS A 49 4.27 9.40 6.79
C LYS A 49 3.35 9.12 7.98
N TRP A 50 2.64 10.11 8.51
CA TRP A 50 1.80 9.96 9.71
C TRP A 50 0.38 9.48 9.44
N THR A 51 -0.01 9.27 8.18
CA THR A 51 -1.33 8.77 7.84
C THR A 51 -1.32 7.25 7.72
N GLU A 52 -2.41 6.59 8.08
CA GLU A 52 -2.52 5.13 7.96
C GLU A 52 -2.51 4.68 6.50
N ALA A 53 -2.99 5.54 5.59
CA ALA A 53 -2.91 5.31 4.15
C ALA A 53 -1.46 5.17 3.66
N PHE A 54 -0.49 5.86 4.27
CA PHE A 54 0.92 5.70 3.94
C PHE A 54 1.46 4.33 4.36
N HIS A 55 1.15 3.90 5.58
CA HIS A 55 1.59 2.61 6.10
C HIS A 55 1.02 1.44 5.28
N THR A 56 -0.29 1.44 5.05
CA THR A 56 -0.97 0.39 4.28
C THR A 56 -0.46 0.27 2.84
N VAL A 57 -0.19 1.39 2.16
CA VAL A 57 0.37 1.37 0.80
C VAL A 57 1.80 0.84 0.81
N ARG A 58 2.61 1.25 1.79
CA ARG A 58 3.99 0.79 1.93
C ARG A 58 4.04 -0.72 2.19
N GLU A 59 3.22 -1.22 3.09
CA GLU A 59 3.12 -2.66 3.38
C GLU A 59 2.73 -3.47 2.15
N LYS A 60 1.71 -3.02 1.40
CA LYS A 60 1.31 -3.66 0.14
C LYS A 60 2.44 -3.69 -0.89
N ARG A 61 3.24 -2.63 -0.99
CA ARG A 61 4.40 -2.58 -1.88
C ARG A 61 5.47 -3.59 -1.46
N LEU A 62 5.76 -3.67 -0.16
CA LEU A 62 6.74 -4.63 0.38
C LEU A 62 6.28 -6.08 0.19
N ALA A 63 4.99 -6.36 0.38
CA ALA A 63 4.42 -7.69 0.15
C ALA A 63 4.57 -8.12 -1.32
N LYS A 64 4.23 -7.23 -2.26
CA LYS A 64 4.41 -7.48 -3.69
C LYS A 64 5.87 -7.74 -4.08
N GLU A 65 6.80 -7.02 -3.45
CA GLU A 65 8.23 -7.22 -3.69
C GLU A 65 8.69 -8.59 -3.20
N LYS A 66 8.27 -8.99 -1.99
CA LYS A 66 8.58 -10.33 -1.45
C LYS A 66 8.06 -11.44 -2.36
N GLU A 67 6.83 -11.31 -2.85
CA GLU A 67 6.23 -12.27 -3.77
C GLU A 67 7.03 -12.38 -5.08
N ARG A 68 7.47 -11.23 -5.65
CA ARG A 68 8.33 -11.22 -6.84
C ARG A 68 9.66 -11.92 -6.60
N VAL A 69 10.31 -11.64 -5.47
CA VAL A 69 11.59 -12.28 -5.11
C VAL A 69 11.43 -13.79 -4.94
N GLU A 70 10.33 -14.24 -4.32
CA GLU A 70 10.04 -15.67 -4.16
C GLU A 70 9.84 -16.37 -5.51
N LYS A 71 9.09 -15.75 -6.43
CA LYS A 71 8.90 -16.27 -7.79
C LYS A 71 10.24 -16.42 -8.52
N VAL A 72 11.08 -15.38 -8.50
CA VAL A 72 12.41 -15.42 -9.11
C VAL A 72 13.29 -16.51 -8.47
N ARG A 73 13.17 -16.74 -7.15
CA ARG A 73 13.92 -17.80 -6.46
C ARG A 73 13.46 -19.20 -6.91
N LYS A 74 12.15 -19.44 -7.07
CA LYS A 74 11.61 -20.71 -7.57
C LYS A 74 12.05 -20.99 -9.00
N GLU A 75 11.93 -20.01 -9.90
CA GLU A 75 12.39 -20.11 -11.29
C GLU A 75 13.89 -20.44 -11.39
N LYS A 76 14.71 -19.81 -10.54
CA LYS A 76 16.16 -20.11 -10.48
C LYS A 76 16.46 -21.51 -9.96
N ALA A 77 15.65 -22.04 -9.03
CA ALA A 77 15.81 -23.39 -8.52
C ALA A 77 15.45 -24.44 -9.57
N GLU A 78 14.35 -24.23 -10.31
CA GLU A 78 13.91 -25.09 -11.41
C GLU A 78 14.94 -25.12 -12.55
N LYS A 79 15.47 -23.95 -12.96
CA LYS A 79 16.53 -23.86 -13.98
C LYS A 79 17.82 -24.56 -13.55
N LYS A 80 18.18 -24.51 -12.26
CA LYS A 80 19.35 -25.23 -11.71
C LYS A 80 19.14 -26.75 -11.67
N ALA A 81 17.91 -27.21 -11.42
CA ALA A 81 17.58 -28.64 -11.48
C ALA A 81 17.65 -29.17 -12.92
N GLY A 82 17.15 -28.41 -13.90
CA GLY A 82 17.28 -28.74 -15.33
C GLY A 82 18.74 -28.85 -15.79
N LYS A 83 19.60 -27.90 -15.39
CA LYS A 83 21.03 -27.89 -15.76
C LYS A 83 21.84 -29.04 -15.13
N LYS A 84 21.51 -29.44 -13.89
CA LYS A 84 22.12 -30.63 -13.26
C LYS A 84 21.70 -31.95 -13.91
N ASN A 85 20.56 -31.99 -14.59
CA ASN A 85 20.07 -33.18 -15.26
C ASN A 85 20.65 -33.34 -16.67
N SER A 86 20.95 -32.24 -17.35
CA SER A 86 21.71 -32.27 -18.62
C SER A 86 23.16 -32.72 -18.41
N ASP A 87 23.88 -32.14 -17.45
CA ASP A 87 25.29 -32.52 -17.15
C ASP A 87 25.46 -34.01 -16.74
N LYS A 88 24.42 -34.65 -16.18
CA LYS A 88 24.45 -36.07 -15.79
C LYS A 88 24.14 -37.04 -16.94
N ASN A 89 23.40 -36.61 -17.96
CA ASN A 89 23.08 -37.46 -19.11
C ASN A 89 24.22 -37.51 -20.12
N ASP A 90 25.02 -36.45 -20.23
CA ASP A 90 26.21 -36.41 -21.08
C ASP A 90 27.39 -37.24 -20.53
N ALA A 91 27.47 -37.45 -19.20
CA ALA A 91 28.53 -38.26 -18.57
C ALA A 91 28.26 -39.79 -18.57
N LYS A 92 27.11 -40.23 -19.09
CA LYS A 92 26.69 -41.64 -19.11
C LYS A 92 26.69 -42.25 -20.53
N LYS A 93 27.20 -41.52 -21.52
CA LYS A 93 27.36 -41.96 -22.91
C LYS A 93 28.83 -42.29 -23.22
#